data_AF-A0A2S9GP20-F1
#
_entry.id   AF-A0A2S9GP20-F1
#
_cell.length_a   1.000
_cell.length_b   1.000
_cell.length_c   1.000
_cell.angle_alpha   90.00
_cell.angle_beta   90.00
_cell.angle_gamma   90.00
#
_symmetry.space_group_name_H-M   'P 1'
#
loop_
_entity.id
_entity.type
_entity.pdbx_description
1 polymer ?
#
loop_
_entity_poly.entity_id
_entity_poly.type
_entity_poly.pdbx_seq_one_letter_code
_entity_poly.pdbx_strand_id
1 'polypeptide(L)' 'GVVGFPLGYAAYLSVTDYKLTDRGAPGFVGADNYLATFSDGPFWHAFGTTGLYVVVAVGLELVIGLAIALALQKQR' A
#
# COMPACT_ATOMS: atom_id res chain seq x y z
N GLY A 1 18.11 -12.79 1.85
CA GLY A 1 18.09 -13.81 0.78
C GLY A 1 16.69 -14.12 0.30
N VAL A 2 15.85 -14.71 1.15
CA VAL A 2 14.56 -15.32 0.76
C VAL A 2 13.45 -14.30 0.45
N VAL A 3 13.50 -13.08 1.02
CA VAL A 3 12.48 -12.03 0.78
C VAL A 3 12.69 -11.29 -0.54
N GLY A 4 13.91 -11.23 -1.07
CA GLY A 4 14.20 -10.49 -2.31
C GLY A 4 13.64 -11.16 -3.55
N PHE A 5 13.66 -12.50 -3.59
CA PHE A 5 13.15 -13.28 -4.72
C PHE A 5 11.65 -13.06 -5.00
N PRO A 6 10.72 -13.19 -4.04
CA PRO A 6 9.30 -12.94 -4.29
C PRO A 6 9.00 -11.48 -4.62
N LEU A 7 9.74 -10.53 -4.07
CA LEU A 7 9.58 -9.10 -4.41
C LEU A 7 10.00 -8.81 -5.85
N GLY A 8 11.14 -9.34 -6.31
CA GLY A 8 11.58 -9.21 -7.70
C GLY A 8 10.62 -9.86 -8.69
N TYR A 9 10.10 -11.03 -8.33
CA TYR A 9 9.10 -11.73 -9.15
C TYR A 9 7.76 -10.97 -9.20
N ALA A 10 7.30 -10.42 -8.08
CA ALA A 10 6.10 -9.57 -8.04
C ALA A 10 6.28 -8.29 -8.87
N ALA A 11 7.46 -7.68 -8.86
CA ALA A 11 7.79 -6.53 -9.69
C ALA A 11 7.76 -6.91 -11.19
N TYR A 12 8.32 -8.06 -11.56
CA TYR A 12 8.22 -8.56 -12.94
C TYR A 12 6.77 -8.82 -13.35
N LEU A 13 5.97 -9.42 -12.46
CA LEU A 13 4.56 -9.66 -12.73
C LEU A 13 3.75 -8.37 -12.89
N SER A 14 4.07 -7.32 -12.13
CA SER A 14 3.37 -6.03 -12.20
C SER A 14 3.40 -5.37 -13.58
N VAL A 15 4.44 -5.64 -14.38
CA VAL A 15 4.63 -5.12 -15.75
C VAL A 15 4.18 -6.10 -16.84
N THR A 16 3.55 -7.20 -16.44
CA THR A 16 3.04 -8.23 -17.36
C THR A 16 1.54 -8.45 -17.16
N ASP A 17 0.81 -8.80 -18.21
CA ASP A 17 -0.58 -9.24 -18.12
C ASP A 17 -0.59 -10.69 -17.65
N TYR A 18 -0.60 -10.85 -16.33
CA TYR A 18 -0.67 -12.15 -15.67
C TYR A 18 -2.08 -12.41 -15.17
N LYS A 19 -2.80 -13.31 -15.83
CA LYS A 19 -4.13 -13.77 -15.42
C LYS A 19 -4.03 -15.20 -14.92
N LEU A 20 -4.48 -15.46 -13.68
CA LEU A 20 -4.48 -16.81 -13.09
C LEU A 20 -5.29 -17.84 -13.91
N THR A 21 -6.23 -17.36 -14.73
CA THR A 21 -7.09 -18.18 -15.60
C THR A 21 -6.51 -18.45 -16.98
N ASP A 22 -5.44 -17.75 -17.37
CA ASP A 22 -4.80 -17.92 -18.67
C ASP A 22 -3.61 -18.87 -18.54
N ARG A 23 -3.51 -19.86 -19.46
CA ARG A 23 -2.41 -20.82 -19.50
C ARG A 23 -1.23 -20.33 -20.36
N GLY A 24 -1.35 -19.15 -20.96
CA GLY A 24 -0.31 -18.50 -21.74
C GLY A 24 0.82 -17.91 -20.89
N ALA A 25 1.98 -17.68 -21.52
CA ALA A 25 3.07 -16.93 -20.88
C ALA A 25 2.63 -15.46 -20.67
N PRO A 26 2.92 -14.85 -19.50
CA PRO A 26 2.55 -13.46 -19.23
C PRO A 26 3.07 -12.52 -20.32
N GLY A 27 2.16 -11.83 -20.99
CA GLY A 27 2.51 -10.84 -22.01
C GLY A 27 3.11 -9.61 -21.35
N PHE A 28 4.24 -9.10 -21.83
CA PHE A 28 4.80 -7.85 -21.31
C PHE A 28 3.93 -6.67 -21.76
N VAL A 29 3.28 -6.00 -20.80
CA VAL A 29 2.37 -4.86 -21.04
C VAL A 29 2.92 -3.55 -20.48
N GLY A 30 4.13 -3.57 -19.92
CA GLY A 30 4.79 -2.37 -19.41
C GLY A 30 3.99 -1.69 -18.29
N ALA A 31 3.59 -0.44 -18.51
CA ALA A 31 2.90 0.38 -17.51
C ALA A 31 1.37 0.35 -17.60
N ASP A 32 0.79 -0.42 -18.53
CA ASP A 32 -0.65 -0.40 -18.78
C ASP A 32 -1.47 -0.85 -17.57
N ASN A 33 -0.98 -1.84 -16.81
CA ASN A 33 -1.60 -2.27 -15.54
C ASN A 33 -1.72 -1.13 -14.52
N TYR A 34 -0.70 -0.26 -14.47
CA TYR A 34 -0.70 0.89 -13.58
C TYR A 34 -1.68 1.95 -14.06
N LEU A 35 -1.66 2.29 -15.35
CA LEU A 35 -2.61 3.26 -15.94
C LEU A 35 -4.06 2.81 -15.75
N ALA A 36 -4.36 1.54 -15.95
CA ALA A 36 -5.69 0.97 -15.71
C ALA A 36 -6.11 1.11 -14.23
N THR A 37 -5.21 0.78 -13.29
CA THR A 37 -5.48 0.87 -11.85
C THR A 37 -5.65 2.33 -11.39
N PHE A 38 -4.80 3.25 -11.86
CA PHE A 38 -4.90 4.67 -11.52
C PHE A 38 -6.11 5.36 -12.14
N SER A 39 -6.68 4.81 -13.20
CA SER A 39 -7.90 5.32 -13.82
C SER A 39 -9.18 4.73 -13.19
N ASP A 40 -9.04 3.78 -12.27
CA ASP A 40 -10.16 3.05 -11.68
C ASP A 40 -10.74 3.78 -10.46
N GLY A 41 -12.04 4.07 -10.50
CA GLY A 41 -12.74 4.79 -9.42
C GLY A 41 -12.74 4.04 -8.07
N PRO A 42 -13.06 2.74 -8.03
CA PRO A 42 -12.94 1.90 -6.84
C PRO A 42 -11.55 1.91 -6.19
N PHE A 43 -10.47 1.93 -6.97
CA PHE A 43 -9.11 2.02 -6.45
C PHE A 43 -8.93 3.27 -5.58
N TRP A 44 -9.34 4.45 -6.07
CA TRP A 44 -9.25 5.70 -5.33
C TRP A 44 -10.16 5.74 -4.10
N HIS A 45 -11.33 5.12 -4.17
CA HIS A 45 -12.23 5.03 -3.03
C HIS A 45 -11.63 4.17 -1.90
N ALA A 46 -11.07 3.01 -2.25
CA ALA A 46 -10.37 2.15 -1.30
C ALA A 46 -9.13 2.85 -0.72
N PHE A 47 -8.32 3.48 -1.59
CA PHE A 47 -7.14 4.25 -1.20
C PHE A 47 -7.48 5.38 -0.23
N GLY A 48 -8.53 6.15 -0.51
CA GLY A 48 -9.00 7.22 0.37
C GLY A 48 -9.47 6.71 1.73
N THR A 49 -10.18 5.58 1.77
CA THR A 49 -10.63 4.96 3.02
C THR A 49 -9.45 4.49 3.88
N THR A 50 -8.47 3.82 3.27
CA THR A 50 -7.25 3.40 3.97
C THR A 50 -6.43 4.60 4.44
N GLY A 51 -6.27 5.61 3.59
CA GLY A 51 -5.56 6.84 3.93
C GLY A 51 -6.22 7.56 5.11
N LEU A 52 -7.55 7.70 5.10
CA LEU A 52 -8.31 8.30 6.19
C LEU A 52 -8.11 7.52 7.49
N TYR A 53 -8.21 6.18 7.44
CA TYR A 53 -7.98 5.33 8.60
C TYR A 53 -6.58 5.54 9.19
N VAL A 54 -5.54 5.53 8.36
CA VAL A 54 -4.16 5.73 8.80
C VAL A 54 -3.97 7.11 9.44
N VAL A 55 -4.45 8.17 8.79
CA VAL A 55 -4.31 9.54 9.30
C VAL A 55 -5.00 9.70 10.65
N VAL A 56 -6.22 9.18 10.79
CA VAL A 56 -6.97 9.26 12.04
C VAL A 56 -6.31 8.44 13.13
N ALA A 57 -5.94 7.18 12.85
CA ALA A 57 -5.33 6.28 13.82
C ALA A 57 -3.99 6.85 14.33
N VAL A 58 -3.06 7.14 13.41
CA VAL A 58 -1.73 7.66 13.76
C VAL A 58 -1.84 9.04 14.40
N GLY A 59 -2.74 9.90 13.90
CA GLY A 59 -2.97 11.22 14.49
C GLY A 59 -3.41 11.13 15.95
N LEU A 60 -4.35 10.24 16.26
CA LEU A 60 -4.80 10.00 17.64
C LEU A 60 -3.70 9.38 18.51
N GLU A 61 -2.98 8.38 18.00
CA GLU A 61 -1.85 7.75 18.70
C GLU A 61 -0.78 8.78 19.08
N LEU A 62 -0.44 9.69 18.17
CA LEU A 62 0.53 10.75 18.42
C LEU A 62 0.04 11.75 19.46
N VAL A 63 -1.22 12.21 19.36
CA VAL A 63 -1.80 13.15 20.32
C VAL A 63 -1.82 12.54 21.73
N ILE A 64 -2.28 11.30 21.85
CA ILE A 64 -2.36 10.60 23.14
C ILE A 64 -0.95 10.33 23.68
N GLY A 65 -0.06 9.78 22.85
CA GLY A 65 1.32 9.49 23.25
C GLY A 65 2.07 10.74 23.73
N LEU A 66 1.90 11.86 23.03
CA LEU A 66 2.50 13.14 23.41
C LEU A 66 1.88 13.70 24.69
N ALA A 67 0.56 13.66 24.84
CA ALA A 67 -0.12 14.12 26.05
C ALA A 67 0.37 13.35 27.30
N ILE A 68 0.49 12.02 27.19
CA ILE A 68 1.03 11.17 28.25
C ILE A 68 2.50 11.52 28.53
N ALA A 69 3.33 11.66 27.49
CA ALA A 69 4.75 12.00 27.65
C ALA A 69 4.94 13.34 28.40
N LEU A 70 4.16 14.37 28.06
CA LEU A 70 4.21 15.67 28.73
C LEU A 70 3.70 15.61 30.17
N ALA A 71 2.64 14.83 30.44
CA ALA A 71 2.13 14.64 31.80
C ALA A 71 3.17 13.95 32.70
N LEU A 72 3.88 12.94 32.18
CA LEU A 72 5.00 12.29 32.87
C LEU A 72 6.18 13.23 33.09
N GLN A 73 6.55 14.03 32.10
CA GLN A 73 7.65 15.00 32.24
C GLN A 73 7.37 16.01 33.36
N LYS A 74 6.12 16.46 33.50
CA LYS A 74 5.72 17.42 34.52
C LYS A 74 5.70 16.85 35.94
N GLN A 75 5.71 15.52 36.10
CA GLN A 75 5.79 14.85 37.41
C GLN A 75 7.23 14.61 37.89
N ARG A 76 8.25 14.93 37.07
CA ARG A 76 9.66 14.97 37.49
C ARG A 76 10.10 16.40 37.78
#